data_AF-A0A1A8BH21-F1
#
_entry.id   AF-A0A1A8BH21-F1
#
_cell.length_a   1.000
_cell.length_b   1.000
_cell.length_c   1.000
_cell.angle_alpha   90.00
_cell.angle_beta   90.00
_cell.angle_gamma   90.00
#
_symmetry.space_group_name_H-M   'P 1'
#
loop_
_entity.id
_entity.type
_entity.pdbx_description
1 polymer ?
#
loop_
_entity_poly.entity_id
_entity_poly.type
_entity_poly.pdbx_seq_one_letter_code
_entity_poly.pdbx_strand_id
1 'polypeptide(L)'
;MSSQDILKNASTLASYNVLLQVMFRVLTFLLNAFTLRFVSKELIGVVNVRLTLLYSTLVFLSREAFRRACLSGDSGTNRSWRQIINLLWLTVPLGVLWAILLGCVWLWLLEVPDVQTIPYYGPAVVMFALSGVQELLAEPLWVLAQAHMFVRLKVVAESLAMVAKCSVTVVLVVFAREWGLYIFSAAHLVYTGLL
;
A
#
# COMPACT_ATOMS: atom_id res chain seq x y z
N MET A 1 -31.39 -12.05 -25.02
CA MET A 1 -31.39 -11.60 -23.61
C MET A 1 -32.00 -10.22 -23.55
N SER A 2 -33.03 -10.00 -22.73
CA SER A 2 -33.69 -8.69 -22.62
C SER A 2 -32.77 -7.69 -21.93
N SER A 3 -32.81 -6.41 -22.30
CA SER A 3 -32.08 -5.33 -21.62
C SER A 3 -32.39 -5.29 -20.11
N GLN A 4 -33.57 -5.74 -19.70
CA GLN A 4 -33.95 -5.87 -18.28
C GLN A 4 -33.16 -6.95 -17.55
N ASP A 5 -32.86 -8.09 -18.20
CA ASP A 5 -32.05 -9.16 -17.61
C ASP A 5 -30.59 -8.71 -17.43
N ILE A 6 -30.07 -7.93 -18.39
CA ILE A 6 -28.72 -7.36 -18.33
C ILE A 6 -28.62 -6.35 -17.17
N LEU A 7 -29.61 -5.47 -17.03
CA LEU A 7 -29.65 -4.50 -15.92
C LEU A 7 -29.79 -5.17 -14.56
N LYS A 8 -30.61 -6.21 -14.45
CA LYS A 8 -30.78 -6.97 -13.21
C LYS A 8 -29.50 -7.72 -12.83
N ASN A 9 -28.84 -8.38 -13.78
CA ASN A 9 -27.57 -9.04 -13.53
C ASN A 9 -26.45 -8.04 -13.19
N ALA A 10 -26.40 -6.90 -13.88
CA ALA A 10 -25.42 -5.85 -13.60
C ALA A 10 -25.63 -5.23 -12.20
N SER A 11 -26.87 -4.97 -11.80
CA SER A 11 -27.19 -4.41 -10.49
C SER A 11 -26.94 -5.40 -9.35
N THR A 12 -27.29 -6.68 -9.54
CA THR A 12 -26.96 -7.76 -8.60
C THR A 12 -25.44 -7.91 -8.45
N LEU A 13 -24.69 -7.91 -9.55
CA LEU A 13 -23.23 -8.03 -9.48
C LEU A 13 -22.57 -6.81 -8.84
N ALA A 14 -23.11 -5.60 -9.07
CA ALA A 14 -22.66 -4.38 -8.42
C ALA A 14 -22.95 -4.41 -6.92
N SER A 15 -24.15 -4.84 -6.50
CA SER A 15 -24.52 -4.92 -5.08
C SER A 15 -23.67 -5.93 -4.32
N TYR A 16 -23.37 -7.10 -4.90
CA TYR A 16 -22.44 -8.07 -4.31
C TYR A 16 -21.04 -7.47 -4.10
N ASN A 17 -20.51 -6.72 -5.07
CA ASN A 17 -19.20 -6.07 -4.92
C ASN A 17 -19.19 -5.02 -3.81
N VAL A 18 -20.24 -4.19 -3.73
CA VAL A 18 -20.37 -3.18 -2.66
C VAL A 18 -20.44 -3.85 -1.30
N LEU A 19 -21.26 -4.89 -1.15
CA LEU A 19 -21.39 -5.63 0.10
C LEU A 19 -20.05 -6.23 0.54
N LEU A 20 -19.32 -6.84 -0.41
CA LEU A 20 -18.02 -7.47 -0.14
C LEU A 20 -16.98 -6.44 0.30
N GLN A 21 -16.94 -5.25 -0.33
CA GLN A 21 -16.08 -4.15 0.11
C GLN A 21 -16.41 -3.66 1.51
N VAL A 22 -17.70 -3.49 1.82
CA VAL A 22 -18.14 -3.08 3.17
C VAL A 22 -17.73 -4.13 4.20
N MET A 23 -17.92 -5.42 3.91
CA MET A 23 -17.49 -6.51 4.79
C MET A 23 -15.98 -6.45 5.08
N PHE A 24 -15.13 -6.27 4.06
CA PHE A 24 -13.69 -6.15 4.27
C PHE A 24 -13.30 -4.88 5.06
N ARG A 25 -14.01 -3.77 4.86
CA ARG A 25 -13.80 -2.55 5.66
C ARG A 25 -14.11 -2.77 7.14
N VAL A 26 -15.24 -3.42 7.44
CA VAL A 26 -15.63 -3.78 8.82
C VAL A 26 -14.63 -4.75 9.44
N LEU A 27 -14.22 -5.79 8.69
CA LEU A 27 -13.22 -6.75 9.17
C LEU A 27 -11.89 -6.06 9.49
N THR A 28 -11.39 -5.22 8.60
CA THR A 28 -10.15 -4.45 8.78
C THR A 28 -10.24 -3.53 10.00
N PHE A 29 -11.39 -2.89 10.21
CA PHE A 29 -11.64 -2.08 11.39
C PHE A 29 -11.56 -2.90 12.69
N LEU A 30 -12.19 -4.07 12.73
CA LEU A 30 -12.15 -4.95 13.90
C LEU A 30 -10.74 -5.45 14.20
N LEU A 31 -9.98 -5.87 13.18
CA LEU A 31 -8.59 -6.31 13.34
C LEU A 31 -7.68 -5.19 13.85
N ASN A 32 -7.87 -3.97 13.34
CA ASN A 32 -7.14 -2.80 13.82
C ASN A 32 -7.53 -2.45 15.26
N ALA A 33 -8.82 -2.48 15.60
CA ALA A 33 -9.29 -2.23 16.96
C ALA A 33 -8.74 -3.27 17.97
N PHE A 34 -8.61 -4.53 17.54
CA PHE A 34 -7.96 -5.57 18.34
C PHE A 34 -6.48 -5.27 18.54
N THR A 35 -5.75 -4.89 17.49
CA THR A 35 -4.33 -4.52 17.55
C THR A 35 -4.06 -3.43 18.60
N LEU A 36 -4.95 -2.43 18.69
CA LEU A 36 -4.83 -1.34 19.68
C LEU A 36 -4.86 -1.81 21.13
N ARG A 37 -5.42 -2.99 21.43
CA ARG A 37 -5.42 -3.53 22.81
C ARG A 37 -4.07 -4.10 23.23
N PHE A 38 -3.22 -4.45 22.27
CA PHE A 38 -1.95 -5.13 22.53
C PHE A 38 -0.72 -4.25 22.28
N VAL A 39 -0.90 -3.04 21.72
CA VAL A 39 0.22 -2.20 21.30
C VAL A 39 0.20 -0.86 22.03
N SER A 40 1.38 -0.35 22.39
CA SER A 40 1.51 0.96 23.05
C SER A 40 1.17 2.11 22.09
N LYS A 41 0.63 3.20 22.66
CA LYS A 41 0.26 4.40 21.89
C LYS A 41 1.45 5.03 21.17
N GLU A 42 2.64 4.97 21.77
CA GLU A 42 3.88 5.51 21.20
C GLU A 42 4.32 4.73 19.96
N LEU A 43 4.28 3.39 20.01
CA LEU A 43 4.64 2.55 18.87
C LEU A 43 3.70 2.78 17.68
N ILE A 44 2.39 2.82 17.95
CA ILE A 44 1.38 3.14 16.93
C ILE A 44 1.59 4.54 16.37
N GLY A 45 1.94 5.51 17.22
CA GLY A 45 2.24 6.88 16.80
C GLY A 45 3.41 6.94 15.83
N VAL A 46 4.51 6.25 16.13
CA VAL A 46 5.67 6.22 15.23
C VAL A 46 5.38 5.49 13.92
N VAL A 47 4.64 4.38 13.96
CA VAL A 47 4.25 3.67 12.73
C VAL A 47 3.33 4.53 11.87
N ASN A 48 2.21 5.02 12.42
CA ASN A 48 1.17 5.69 11.64
C ASN A 48 1.50 7.12 11.25
N VAL A 49 2.36 7.81 12.01
CA VAL A 49 2.80 9.16 11.66
C VAL A 49 4.14 9.06 10.93
N ARG A 50 5.22 8.66 11.59
CA ARG A 50 6.56 8.81 11.03
C ARG A 50 6.83 7.84 9.87
N LEU A 51 6.59 6.55 10.06
CA LEU A 51 6.92 5.55 9.05
C LEU A 51 5.95 5.59 7.86
N THR A 52 4.66 5.82 8.13
CA THR A 52 3.67 6.06 7.07
C THR A 52 3.95 7.33 6.28
N LEU A 53 4.44 8.41 6.90
CA LEU A 53 4.85 9.62 6.18
C LEU A 53 6.03 9.34 5.26
N LEU A 54 7.06 8.63 5.74
CA LEU A 54 8.19 8.21 4.91
C LEU A 54 7.71 7.43 3.69
N TYR A 55 6.94 6.36 3.92
CA TYR A 55 6.41 5.50 2.86
C TYR A 55 5.53 6.27 1.87
N SER A 56 4.54 7.04 2.36
CA SER A 56 3.60 7.77 1.50
C SER A 56 4.32 8.80 0.64
N THR A 57 5.29 9.52 1.24
CA THR A 57 6.07 10.55 0.52
C THR A 57 6.98 9.92 -0.53
N LEU A 58 7.70 8.84 -0.19
CA LEU A 58 8.55 8.09 -1.09
C LEU A 58 7.75 7.63 -2.32
N VAL A 59 6.64 6.93 -2.08
CA VAL A 59 5.81 6.37 -3.14
C VAL A 59 5.19 7.49 -3.99
N PHE A 60 4.65 8.54 -3.36
CA PHE A 60 4.06 9.68 -4.05
C PHE A 60 5.04 10.38 -4.99
N LEU A 61 6.23 10.75 -4.49
CA LEU A 61 7.26 11.42 -5.28
C LEU A 61 7.76 10.56 -6.44
N SER A 62 7.71 9.23 -6.28
CA SER A 62 8.24 8.29 -7.27
C SER A 62 7.29 8.03 -8.45
N ARG A 63 5.98 8.08 -8.24
CA ARG A 63 5.02 7.59 -9.26
C ARG A 63 3.94 8.57 -9.71
N GLU A 64 3.58 9.58 -8.92
CA GLU A 64 2.36 10.34 -9.21
C GLU A 64 2.45 11.14 -10.53
N ALA A 65 3.62 11.72 -10.82
CA ALA A 65 3.87 12.40 -12.08
C ALA A 65 3.72 11.44 -13.29
N PHE A 66 4.20 10.19 -13.15
CA PHE A 66 4.12 9.18 -14.19
C PHE A 66 2.69 8.69 -14.41
N ARG A 67 1.94 8.41 -13.34
CA ARG A 67 0.50 8.05 -13.42
C ARG A 67 -0.28 9.11 -14.19
N ARG A 68 -0.10 10.38 -13.80
CA ARG A 68 -0.77 11.50 -14.45
C ARG A 68 -0.40 11.61 -15.92
N ALA A 69 0.88 11.50 -16.27
CA ALA A 69 1.33 11.54 -17.66
C ALA A 69 0.75 10.39 -18.50
N CYS A 70 0.73 9.16 -17.97
CA CYS A 70 0.26 7.98 -18.69
C CYS A 70 -1.26 7.97 -18.90
N LEU A 71 -2.02 8.42 -17.89
CA LEU A 71 -3.48 8.41 -17.88
C LEU A 71 -4.10 9.67 -18.51
N SER A 72 -3.36 10.78 -18.64
CA SER A 72 -3.85 12.03 -19.24
C SER A 72 -3.85 12.04 -20.78
N GLY A 73 -3.27 11.03 -21.45
CA GLY A 73 -3.16 11.00 -22.91
C GLY A 73 -4.51 10.79 -23.61
N ASP A 74 -4.76 11.60 -24.64
CA ASP A 74 -6.00 11.62 -25.44
C ASP A 74 -6.21 10.31 -26.22
N SER A 75 -7.45 9.85 -26.28
CA SER A 75 -7.87 8.53 -26.80
C SER A 75 -7.65 8.36 -28.31
N GLY A 76 -7.33 9.45 -29.03
CA GLY A 76 -7.24 9.49 -30.49
C GLY A 76 -5.88 9.13 -31.08
N THR A 77 -4.80 9.11 -30.30
CA THR A 77 -3.45 8.79 -30.79
C THR A 77 -3.14 7.31 -30.54
N ASN A 78 -2.50 6.63 -31.49
CA ASN A 78 -2.13 5.21 -31.41
C ASN A 78 -1.23 4.95 -30.17
N ARG A 79 -1.86 4.64 -29.03
CA ARG A 79 -1.21 4.57 -27.72
C ARG A 79 -0.29 3.35 -27.67
N SER A 80 1.00 3.61 -27.74
CA SER A 80 2.07 2.60 -27.66
C SER A 80 2.26 2.11 -26.23
N TRP A 81 1.51 1.08 -25.83
CA TRP A 81 1.63 0.45 -24.50
C TRP A 81 3.07 0.07 -24.11
N ARG A 82 3.89 -0.29 -25.08
CA ARG A 82 5.33 -0.56 -24.87
C ARG A 82 6.09 0.66 -24.34
N GLN A 83 5.85 1.85 -24.88
CA GLN A 83 6.51 3.07 -24.42
C GLN A 83 6.03 3.49 -23.03
N ILE A 84 4.72 3.33 -22.76
CA ILE A 84 4.14 3.59 -21.43
C ILE A 84 4.78 2.67 -20.38
N ILE A 85 4.86 1.37 -20.65
CA ILE A 85 5.45 0.41 -19.71
C ILE A 85 6.93 0.73 -19.48
N ASN A 86 7.70 1.03 -20.53
CA ASN A 86 9.11 1.42 -20.40
C ASN A 86 9.28 2.68 -19.56
N LEU A 87 8.38 3.66 -19.71
CA LEU A 87 8.37 4.88 -18.89
C LEU A 87 8.03 4.57 -17.43
N LEU A 88 7.06 3.70 -17.16
CA LEU A 88 6.65 3.32 -15.80
C LEU A 88 7.73 2.54 -15.06
N TRP A 89 8.60 1.81 -15.75
CA TRP A 89 9.75 1.16 -15.11
C TRP A 89 10.75 2.15 -14.51
N LEU A 90 10.73 3.44 -14.89
CA LEU A 90 11.54 4.48 -14.25
C LEU A 90 11.07 4.85 -12.84
N THR A 91 9.85 4.47 -12.43
CA THR A 91 9.38 4.71 -11.06
C THR A 91 10.20 3.93 -10.04
N VAL A 92 10.72 2.75 -10.39
CA VAL A 92 11.51 1.89 -9.51
C VAL A 92 12.89 2.49 -9.18
N PRO A 93 13.76 2.84 -10.15
CA PRO A 93 15.05 3.48 -9.83
C PRO A 93 14.86 4.83 -9.14
N LEU A 94 13.81 5.59 -9.51
CA LEU A 94 13.47 6.83 -8.81
C LEU A 94 13.02 6.56 -7.36
N GLY A 95 12.28 5.47 -7.15
CA GLY A 95 11.90 4.98 -5.82
C GLY A 95 13.08 4.58 -4.96
N VAL A 96 14.07 3.90 -5.54
CA VAL A 96 15.34 3.58 -4.84
C VAL A 96 16.09 4.84 -4.45
N LEU A 97 16.17 5.83 -5.36
CA LEU A 97 16.78 7.13 -5.06
C LEU A 97 16.07 7.81 -3.88
N TRP A 98 14.73 7.91 -3.91
CA TRP A 98 13.97 8.52 -2.82
C TRP A 98 14.02 7.71 -1.53
N ALA A 99 14.07 6.38 -1.60
CA ALA A 99 14.24 5.50 -0.44
C ALA A 99 15.55 5.81 0.30
N ILE A 100 16.65 6.02 -0.43
CA ILE A 100 17.94 6.39 0.15
C ILE A 100 17.89 7.80 0.72
N LEU A 101 17.43 8.78 -0.05
CA LEU A 101 17.41 10.19 0.38
C LEU A 101 16.51 10.41 1.60
N LEU A 102 15.26 9.93 1.55
CA LEU A 102 14.31 10.09 2.65
C LEU A 102 14.65 9.17 3.83
N GLY A 103 15.18 7.96 3.56
CA GLY A 103 15.70 7.09 4.60
C GLY A 103 16.82 7.74 5.40
N CYS A 104 17.77 8.41 4.72
CA CYS A 104 18.81 9.20 5.39
C CYS A 104 18.23 10.33 6.25
N VAL A 105 17.23 11.06 5.76
CA VAL A 105 16.55 12.10 6.54
C VAL A 105 15.93 11.52 7.82
N TRP A 106 15.24 10.37 7.73
CA TRP A 106 14.59 9.74 8.88
C TRP A 106 15.55 9.12 9.91
N LEU A 107 16.74 8.73 9.47
CA LEU A 107 17.76 8.12 10.32
C LEU A 107 18.72 9.13 10.95
N TRP A 108 19.05 10.22 10.25
CA TRP A 108 20.14 11.12 10.63
C TRP A 108 19.71 12.57 10.90
N LEU A 109 18.63 13.04 10.27
CA LEU A 109 18.19 14.43 10.39
C LEU A 109 17.03 14.60 11.39
N LEU A 110 16.12 13.63 11.43
CA LEU A 110 14.98 13.65 12.34
C LEU A 110 15.36 13.13 13.72
N GLU A 111 14.79 13.72 14.78
CA GLU A 111 15.02 13.29 16.16
C GLU A 111 14.59 11.83 16.34
N VAL A 112 15.54 10.95 16.68
CA VAL A 112 15.31 9.51 16.80
C VAL A 112 14.52 9.24 18.08
N PRO A 113 13.43 8.44 18.04
CA PRO A 113 12.72 8.07 19.26
C PRO A 113 13.64 7.34 20.23
N ASP A 114 13.41 7.51 21.53
CA ASP A 114 14.23 6.85 22.54
C ASP A 114 14.17 5.32 22.40
N VAL A 115 15.34 4.68 22.49
CA VAL A 115 15.52 3.25 22.22
C VAL A 115 14.81 2.40 23.28
N GLN A 116 14.66 2.94 24.49
CA GLN A 116 13.97 2.24 25.59
C GLN A 116 12.46 2.14 25.38
N THR A 117 11.85 3.12 24.71
CA THR A 117 10.41 3.12 24.42
C THR A 117 10.09 2.48 23.08
N ILE A 118 10.96 2.63 22.07
CA ILE A 118 10.73 2.12 20.71
C ILE A 118 11.97 1.37 20.20
N PRO A 119 12.06 0.05 20.45
CA PRO A 119 13.17 -0.73 19.96
C PRO A 119 13.11 -0.89 18.43
N TYR A 120 14.29 -1.03 17.81
CA TYR A 120 14.46 -1.36 16.39
C TYR A 120 13.95 -0.32 15.38
N TYR A 121 14.01 0.98 15.73
CA TYR A 121 13.61 2.06 14.83
C TYR A 121 14.40 2.09 13.50
N GLY A 122 15.72 1.99 13.54
CA GLY A 122 16.56 2.03 12.32
C GLY A 122 16.19 0.96 11.29
N PRO A 123 16.16 -0.33 11.67
CA PRO A 123 15.69 -1.41 10.80
C PRO A 123 14.26 -1.20 10.27
N ALA A 124 13.36 -0.64 11.08
CA ALA A 124 11.98 -0.35 10.66
C ALA A 124 11.92 0.70 9.55
N VAL A 125 12.73 1.76 9.64
CA VAL A 125 12.85 2.78 8.58
C VAL A 125 13.29 2.14 7.27
N VAL A 126 14.30 1.28 7.31
CA VAL A 126 14.79 0.57 6.11
C VAL A 126 13.72 -0.34 5.53
N MET A 127 13.03 -1.15 6.34
CA MET A 127 11.97 -2.03 5.84
C MET A 127 10.77 -1.26 5.27
N PHE A 128 10.38 -0.13 5.87
CA PHE A 128 9.33 0.71 5.31
C PHE A 128 9.76 1.34 3.98
N ALA A 129 11.01 1.80 3.86
CA ALA A 129 11.54 2.28 2.58
C ALA A 129 11.55 1.17 1.51
N LEU A 130 11.99 -0.05 1.88
CA LEU A 130 11.95 -1.23 1.01
C LEU A 130 10.51 -1.59 0.59
N SER A 131 9.54 -1.51 1.50
CA SER A 131 8.13 -1.76 1.16
C SER A 131 7.61 -0.77 0.12
N GLY A 132 8.04 0.50 0.18
CA GLY A 132 7.73 1.51 -0.83
C GLY A 132 8.32 1.15 -2.19
N VAL A 133 9.58 0.70 -2.24
CA VAL A 133 10.22 0.25 -3.50
C VAL A 133 9.52 -1.00 -4.06
N GLN A 134 9.15 -1.94 -3.18
CA GLN A 134 8.42 -3.14 -3.57
C GLN A 134 7.07 -2.80 -4.21
N GLU A 135 6.33 -1.84 -3.67
CA GLU A 135 5.07 -1.40 -4.27
C GLU A 135 5.27 -0.78 -5.66
N LEU A 136 6.38 -0.09 -5.89
CA LEU A 136 6.69 0.50 -7.20
C LEU A 136 6.96 -0.56 -8.28
N LEU A 137 7.27 -1.80 -7.90
CA LEU A 137 7.36 -2.92 -8.86
C LEU A 137 5.99 -3.29 -9.45
N ALA A 138 4.92 -3.11 -8.68
CA ALA A 138 3.55 -3.37 -9.14
C ALA A 138 2.97 -2.22 -9.98
N GLU A 139 3.69 -1.08 -10.07
CA GLU A 139 3.20 0.14 -10.69
C GLU A 139 2.83 -0.01 -12.18
N PRO A 140 3.63 -0.67 -13.04
CA PRO A 140 3.26 -0.88 -14.44
C PRO A 140 1.95 -1.68 -14.58
N LEU A 141 1.76 -2.70 -13.74
CA LEU A 141 0.57 -3.54 -13.74
C LEU A 141 -0.65 -2.75 -13.25
N TRP A 142 -0.47 -1.93 -12.23
CA TRP A 142 -1.53 -1.07 -11.69
C TRP A 142 -2.05 -0.09 -12.75
N VAL A 143 -1.15 0.60 -13.47
CA VAL A 143 -1.55 1.55 -14.52
C VAL A 143 -2.24 0.85 -15.68
N LEU A 144 -1.76 -0.34 -16.07
CA LEU A 144 -2.38 -1.14 -17.12
C LEU A 144 -3.81 -1.58 -16.71
N ALA A 145 -3.98 -2.06 -15.48
CA ALA A 145 -5.29 -2.43 -14.95
C ALA A 145 -6.25 -1.24 -14.89
N GLN A 146 -5.76 -0.06 -14.49
CA GLN A 146 -6.54 1.18 -14.46
C GLN A 146 -6.97 1.61 -15.87
N ALA A 147 -6.07 1.55 -16.85
CA ALA A 147 -6.38 1.95 -18.21
C ALA A 147 -7.35 1.02 -18.94
N HIS A 148 -7.35 -0.28 -18.61
CA HIS A 148 -8.32 -1.26 -19.11
C HIS A 148 -9.60 -1.32 -18.26
N MET A 149 -9.79 -0.39 -17.31
CA MET A 149 -10.98 -0.31 -16.45
C MET A 149 -11.23 -1.56 -15.60
N PHE A 150 -10.18 -2.30 -15.23
CA PHE A 150 -10.25 -3.45 -14.30
C PHE A 150 -10.35 -3.02 -12.83
N VAL A 151 -11.21 -2.02 -12.56
CA VAL A 151 -11.39 -1.41 -11.24
C VAL A 151 -11.82 -2.45 -10.19
N ARG A 152 -12.63 -3.45 -10.59
CA ARG A 152 -13.09 -4.50 -9.68
C ARG A 152 -11.95 -5.37 -9.15
N LEU A 153 -11.07 -5.84 -10.04
CA LEU A 153 -9.92 -6.67 -9.66
C LEU A 153 -9.02 -5.92 -8.69
N LYS A 154 -8.74 -4.65 -9.00
CA LYS A 154 -7.95 -3.75 -8.15
C LYS A 154 -8.55 -3.59 -6.76
N VAL A 155 -9.84 -3.28 -6.65
CA VAL A 155 -10.45 -3.08 -5.33
C VAL A 155 -10.47 -4.38 -4.51
N VAL A 156 -10.66 -5.54 -5.16
CA VAL A 156 -10.56 -6.84 -4.49
C VAL A 156 -9.13 -7.09 -4.02
N ALA A 157 -8.12 -6.90 -4.87
CA ALA A 157 -6.70 -7.06 -4.51
C ALA A 157 -6.29 -6.15 -3.35
N GLU A 158 -6.60 -4.85 -3.44
CA GLU A 158 -6.31 -3.87 -2.37
C GLU A 158 -6.99 -4.26 -1.04
N SER A 159 -8.23 -4.77 -1.11
CA SER A 159 -8.95 -5.21 0.10
C SER A 159 -8.33 -6.47 0.70
N LEU A 160 -7.95 -7.47 -0.11
CA LEU A 160 -7.27 -8.66 0.36
C LEU A 160 -5.90 -8.32 0.96
N ALA A 161 -5.12 -7.45 0.30
CA ALA A 161 -3.83 -6.99 0.80
C ALA A 161 -3.97 -6.32 2.18
N MET A 162 -4.99 -5.46 2.36
CA MET A 162 -5.28 -4.84 3.65
C MET A 162 -5.69 -5.84 4.73
N VAL A 163 -6.54 -6.81 4.40
CA VAL A 163 -6.93 -7.87 5.34
C VAL A 163 -5.72 -8.71 5.74
N ALA A 164 -4.84 -9.05 4.78
CA ALA A 164 -3.61 -9.77 5.04
C ALA A 164 -2.67 -8.98 5.96
N LYS A 165 -2.45 -7.68 5.69
CA LYS A 165 -1.69 -6.76 6.55
C LYS A 165 -2.18 -6.81 7.99
N CYS A 166 -3.48 -6.61 8.19
CA CYS A 166 -4.09 -6.58 9.51
C CYS A 166 -4.01 -7.95 10.20
N SER A 167 -4.24 -9.04 9.47
CA SER A 167 -4.15 -10.40 10.01
C SER A 167 -2.74 -10.74 10.46
N VAL A 168 -1.73 -10.46 9.63
CA VAL A 168 -0.31 -10.64 9.98
C VAL A 168 0.06 -9.79 11.20
N THR A 169 -0.42 -8.53 11.25
CA THR A 169 -0.19 -7.66 12.40
C THR A 169 -0.78 -8.28 13.68
N VAL A 170 -2.03 -8.73 13.65
CA VAL A 170 -2.70 -9.36 14.81
C VAL A 170 -1.95 -10.61 15.26
N VAL A 171 -1.59 -11.51 14.34
CA VAL A 171 -0.85 -12.74 14.64
C VAL A 171 0.49 -12.41 15.30
N LEU A 172 1.29 -11.54 14.68
CA LEU A 172 2.61 -11.18 15.21
C LEU A 172 2.53 -10.42 16.54
N VAL A 173 1.53 -9.57 16.74
CA VAL A 173 1.32 -8.87 18.02
C VAL A 173 0.93 -9.83 19.14
N VAL A 174 0.21 -10.91 18.85
CA VAL A 174 -0.17 -11.93 19.83
C VAL A 174 0.99 -12.87 20.17
N PHE A 175 1.74 -13.34 19.17
CA PHE A 175 2.79 -14.35 19.37
C PHE A 175 4.19 -13.77 19.61
N ALA A 176 4.47 -12.55 19.15
CA ALA A 176 5.81 -11.97 19.13
C ALA A 176 5.81 -10.50 19.56
N ARG A 177 5.13 -10.19 20.67
CA ARG A 177 4.99 -8.80 21.19
C ARG A 177 6.33 -8.07 21.37
N GLU A 178 7.39 -8.81 21.71
CA GLU A 178 8.76 -8.30 21.88
C GLU A 178 9.37 -7.70 20.60
N TRP A 179 8.83 -8.02 19.42
CA TRP A 179 9.38 -7.60 18.13
C TRP A 179 9.08 -6.12 17.79
N GLY A 180 8.17 -5.47 18.53
CA GLY A 180 7.89 -4.03 18.39
C GLY A 180 7.63 -3.59 16.95
N LEU A 181 8.51 -2.76 16.39
CA LEU A 181 8.39 -2.22 15.03
C LEU A 181 8.56 -3.25 13.90
N TYR A 182 9.23 -4.38 14.15
CA TYR A 182 9.37 -5.44 13.14
C TYR A 182 8.02 -6.02 12.73
N ILE A 183 7.07 -6.09 13.67
CA ILE A 183 5.72 -6.60 13.43
C ILE A 183 5.03 -5.78 12.34
N PHE A 184 5.03 -4.46 12.50
CA PHE A 184 4.40 -3.53 11.57
C PHE A 184 5.14 -3.48 10.24
N SER A 185 6.47 -3.57 10.26
CA SER A 185 7.29 -3.58 9.06
C SER A 185 7.05 -4.84 8.22
N ALA A 186 7.02 -6.02 8.84
CA ALA A 186 6.72 -7.28 8.18
C ALA A 186 5.29 -7.30 7.60
N ALA A 187 4.30 -6.85 8.38
CA ALA A 187 2.94 -6.70 7.90
C ALA A 187 2.86 -5.74 6.69
N HIS A 188 3.66 -4.67 6.68
CA HIS A 188 3.67 -3.72 5.57
C HIS A 188 4.32 -4.29 4.30
N LEU A 189 5.37 -5.09 4.41
CA LEU A 189 5.95 -5.82 3.26
C LEU A 189 4.97 -6.83 2.66
N VAL A 190 4.15 -7.49 3.51
CA VAL A 190 3.08 -8.38 3.04
C VAL A 190 2.01 -7.59 2.29
N TYR A 191 1.62 -6.43 2.81
CA TYR A 191 0.66 -5.54 2.16
C TYR A 191 1.12 -5.12 0.76
N THR A 192 2.34 -4.58 0.65
CA THR A 192 2.87 -4.08 -0.62
C THR A 192 3.18 -5.19 -1.61
N GLY A 193 3.43 -6.42 -1.13
CA GLY A 193 3.63 -7.59 -1.99
C GLY A 193 2.36 -8.21 -2.56
N LEU A 194 1.20 -7.95 -1.95
CA LEU A 194 -0.10 -8.42 -2.41
C LEU A 194 -0.85 -7.39 -3.28
N LEU A 195 -0.26 -6.21 -3.46
CA LEU A 195 -0.81 -5.06 -4.19
C LEU A 195 -0.54 -5.18 -5.69
#